data_AF-R5FM83-F1
#
_entry.id   AF-R5FM83-F1
#
_cell.length_a   1.000
_cell.length_b   1.000
_cell.length_c   1.000
_cell.angle_alpha   90.00
_cell.angle_beta   90.00
_cell.angle_gamma   90.00
#
_symmetry.space_group_name_H-M   'P 1'
#
loop_
_entity.id
_entity.type
_entity.pdbx_description
1 polymer ?
#
loop_
_entity_poly.entity_id
_entity_poly.type
_entity_poly.pdbx_seq_one_letter_code
_entity_poly.pdbx_strand_id
1 'polypeptide(L)'
;MNIENMLPFLNKQALDELVDSIIAGEVDFDIRKALPFLDDDALKKLMEYAAENPGKINFDGAQCYPFLSEKIMDEVFLKKLDGGVLDESCLPFVSSECLKKVVEKYCENSDLDVNIDALYYFMDEDDVSEIFRAYLKRHKKTN
;
A
#
# COMPACT_ATOMS: atom_id res chain seq x y z
N MET A 1 -4.74 -8.94 33.71
CA MET A 1 -3.58 -9.06 32.81
C MET A 1 -3.91 -8.31 31.54
N ASN A 2 -3.08 -7.36 31.10
CA ASN A 2 -3.33 -6.60 29.88
C ASN A 2 -2.33 -7.08 28.81
N ILE A 3 -2.84 -7.80 27.79
CA ILE A 3 -2.03 -8.31 26.69
C ILE A 3 -1.34 -7.18 25.89
N GLU A 4 -1.94 -5.99 25.84
CA GLU A 4 -1.38 -4.82 25.14
C GLU A 4 -0.03 -4.41 25.72
N ASN A 5 0.13 -4.54 27.04
CA ASN A 5 1.39 -4.25 27.72
C ASN A 5 2.47 -5.30 27.44
N MET A 6 2.09 -6.47 26.90
CA MET A 6 3.01 -7.54 26.56
C MET A 6 3.52 -7.43 25.13
N LEU A 7 2.78 -6.80 24.21
CA LEU A 7 3.10 -6.72 22.78
C LEU A 7 4.56 -6.33 22.47
N PRO A 8 5.16 -5.29 23.10
CA PRO A 8 6.54 -4.90 22.82
C PRO A 8 7.60 -5.94 23.23
N PHE A 9 7.21 -6.92 24.04
CA PHE A 9 8.08 -7.96 24.58
C PHE A 9 7.84 -9.33 23.94
N LEU A 10 6.83 -9.47 23.07
CA LEU A 10 6.56 -10.68 22.33
C LEU A 10 7.57 -10.83 21.18
N ASN A 11 7.96 -12.08 20.90
CA ASN A 11 8.76 -12.39 19.73
C ASN A 11 7.87 -12.53 18.49
N LYS A 12 8.48 -12.60 17.30
CA LYS A 12 7.77 -12.78 16.01
C LYS A 12 6.76 -13.93 16.06
N GLN A 13 7.18 -15.10 16.52
CA GLN A 13 6.30 -16.28 16.57
C GLN A 13 5.05 -16.04 17.44
N ALA A 14 5.18 -15.43 18.62
CA ALA A 14 4.05 -15.15 19.50
C ALA A 14 3.10 -14.09 18.92
N LEU A 15 3.64 -13.14 18.14
CA LEU A 15 2.84 -12.15 17.41
C LEU A 15 2.11 -12.78 16.22
N ASP A 16 2.76 -13.69 15.49
CA ASP A 16 2.14 -14.46 14.42
C ASP A 16 1.01 -15.34 14.97
N GLU A 17 1.21 -16.01 16.10
CA GLU A 17 0.17 -16.78 16.79
C GLU A 17 -1.03 -15.91 17.21
N LEU A 18 -0.76 -14.68 17.68
CA LEU A 18 -1.83 -13.72 18.00
C LEU A 18 -2.65 -13.35 16.75
N VAL A 19 -1.98 -13.05 15.64
CA VAL A 19 -2.63 -12.75 14.35
C VAL A 19 -3.49 -13.93 13.91
N ASP A 20 -2.98 -15.16 14.01
CA ASP A 20 -3.67 -16.37 13.59
C ASP A 20 -4.91 -16.65 14.43
N SER A 21 -4.82 -16.52 15.75
CA SER A 21 -5.98 -16.67 16.63
C SER A 21 -7.05 -15.60 16.41
N ILE A 22 -6.66 -14.37 16.04
CA ILE A 22 -7.63 -13.31 15.68
C ILE A 22 -8.33 -13.66 14.36
N ILE A 23 -7.56 -14.05 13.34
CA ILE A 23 -8.08 -14.46 12.02
C ILE A 23 -9.01 -15.67 12.12
N ALA A 24 -8.70 -16.62 13.01
CA ALA A 24 -9.52 -17.79 13.29
C ALA A 24 -10.79 -17.46 14.11
N GLY A 25 -10.91 -16.23 14.65
CA GLY A 25 -12.01 -15.82 15.52
C GLY A 25 -11.96 -16.46 16.91
N GLU A 26 -10.81 -16.99 17.32
CA GLU A 26 -10.59 -17.60 18.63
C GLU A 26 -10.36 -16.54 19.72
N VAL A 27 -9.85 -15.38 19.33
CA VAL A 27 -9.51 -14.27 20.21
C VAL A 27 -10.17 -12.99 19.72
N ASP A 28 -10.99 -12.38 20.58
CA ASP A 28 -11.52 -11.02 20.39
C ASP A 28 -10.48 -10.00 20.88
N PHE A 29 -9.62 -9.55 19.96
CA PHE A 29 -8.58 -8.57 20.24
C PHE A 29 -8.56 -7.48 19.16
N ASP A 30 -8.36 -6.23 19.60
CA ASP A 30 -8.20 -5.10 18.69
C ASP A 30 -6.82 -5.13 18.02
N ILE A 31 -6.75 -5.76 16.85
CA ILE A 31 -5.51 -5.95 16.08
C ILE A 31 -4.75 -4.64 15.80
N ARG A 32 -5.44 -3.50 15.76
CA ARG A 32 -4.82 -2.18 15.53
C ARG A 32 -3.74 -1.85 16.57
N LYS A 33 -3.84 -2.43 17.77
CA LYS A 33 -2.88 -2.25 18.85
C LYS A 33 -1.59 -3.05 18.63
N ALA A 34 -1.65 -4.14 17.86
CA ALA A 34 -0.50 -4.98 17.56
C ALA A 34 0.32 -4.49 16.36
N LEU A 35 -0.27 -3.72 15.43
CA LEU A 35 0.36 -3.30 14.17
C LEU A 35 1.79 -2.78 14.29
N PRO A 36 2.15 -1.91 15.28
CA PRO A 36 3.52 -1.39 15.39
C PRO A 36 4.58 -2.45 15.71
N PHE A 37 4.17 -3.65 16.10
CA PHE A 37 5.04 -4.74 16.52
C PHE A 37 5.08 -5.89 15.51
N LEU A 38 4.12 -5.92 14.57
CA LEU A 38 4.05 -6.93 13.54
C LEU A 38 5.08 -6.67 12.44
N ASP A 39 5.55 -7.74 11.82
CA ASP A 39 6.41 -7.62 10.65
C ASP A 39 5.62 -7.67 9.34
N ASP A 40 6.33 -7.49 8.23
CA ASP A 40 5.76 -7.46 6.89
C ASP A 40 4.93 -8.71 6.55
N ASP A 41 5.34 -9.90 7.01
CA ASP A 41 4.64 -11.15 6.72
C ASP A 41 3.28 -11.19 7.45
N ALA A 42 3.28 -10.85 8.74
CA ALA A 42 2.07 -10.79 9.56
C ALA A 42 1.11 -9.70 9.07
N LEU A 43 1.62 -8.52 8.72
CA LEU A 43 0.84 -7.41 8.17
C LEU A 43 0.22 -7.77 6.81
N LYS A 44 0.99 -8.42 5.92
CA LYS A 44 0.47 -8.94 4.64
C LYS A 44 -0.66 -9.94 4.85
N LYS A 45 -0.46 -10.91 5.75
CA LYS A 45 -1.48 -11.92 6.10
C LYS A 45 -2.78 -11.27 6.58
N LEU A 46 -2.69 -10.26 7.45
CA LEU A 46 -3.86 -9.50 7.91
C LEU A 46 -4.59 -8.77 6.78
N MET A 47 -3.85 -8.10 5.90
CA MET A 47 -4.41 -7.39 4.76
C MET A 47 -5.13 -8.33 3.79
N GLU A 48 -4.50 -9.47 3.46
CA GLU A 48 -5.08 -10.48 2.58
C GLU A 48 -6.35 -11.06 3.19
N TYR A 49 -6.32 -11.43 4.47
CA TYR A 49 -7.51 -11.94 5.15
C TYR A 49 -8.65 -10.92 5.16
N ALA A 50 -8.37 -9.65 5.47
CA ALA A 50 -9.39 -8.59 5.49
C ALA A 50 -10.01 -8.35 4.10
N ALA A 51 -9.20 -8.44 3.04
CA ALA A 51 -9.67 -8.30 1.66
C ALA A 51 -10.55 -9.50 1.22
N GLU A 52 -10.18 -10.71 1.61
CA GLU A 52 -10.91 -11.94 1.27
C GLU A 52 -12.18 -12.14 2.11
N ASN A 53 -12.23 -11.57 3.31
CA ASN A 53 -13.28 -11.81 4.30
C ASN A 53 -13.92 -10.50 4.80
N PRO A 54 -14.57 -9.71 3.91
CA PRO A 54 -15.14 -8.42 4.28
C PRO A 54 -16.15 -8.56 5.43
N GLY A 55 -15.96 -7.78 6.49
CA GLY A 55 -16.84 -7.76 7.67
C GLY A 55 -16.61 -8.89 8.69
N LYS A 56 -15.66 -9.80 8.45
CA LYS A 56 -15.25 -10.80 9.47
C LYS A 56 -14.34 -10.21 10.54
N ILE A 57 -13.55 -9.23 10.16
CA ILE A 57 -12.73 -8.43 11.06
C ILE A 57 -13.07 -6.96 10.86
N ASN A 58 -13.20 -6.19 11.95
CA ASN A 58 -13.39 -4.74 11.89
C ASN A 58 -12.04 -4.05 11.67
N PHE A 59 -11.44 -4.29 10.50
CA PHE A 59 -10.09 -3.89 10.15
C PHE A 59 -10.01 -3.55 8.67
N ASP A 60 -9.40 -2.41 8.35
CA ASP A 60 -9.07 -2.03 6.98
C ASP A 60 -7.58 -2.28 6.75
N GLY A 61 -7.24 -3.00 5.67
CA GLY A 61 -5.87 -3.29 5.31
C GLY A 61 -4.99 -2.05 5.11
N ALA A 62 -5.58 -0.90 4.74
CA ALA A 62 -4.85 0.37 4.64
C ALA A 62 -4.26 0.83 5.98
N GLN A 63 -4.77 0.33 7.11
CA GLN A 63 -4.22 0.62 8.44
C GLN A 63 -2.83 -0.01 8.65
N CYS A 64 -2.42 -1.00 7.84
CA CYS A 64 -1.07 -1.57 7.87
C CYS A 64 -0.01 -0.65 7.27
N TYR A 65 -0.38 0.29 6.39
CA TYR A 65 0.58 1.02 5.54
C TYR A 65 1.70 1.74 6.30
N PRO A 66 1.43 2.41 7.44
CA PRO A 66 2.49 3.06 8.22
C PRO A 66 3.53 2.12 8.83
N PHE A 67 3.25 0.81 8.87
CA PHE A 67 4.07 -0.19 9.54
C PHE A 67 4.75 -1.16 8.56
N LEU A 68 4.37 -1.11 7.29
CA LEU A 68 4.98 -1.91 6.23
C LEU A 68 6.28 -1.28 5.76
N SER A 69 7.22 -2.14 5.33
CA SER A 69 8.38 -1.62 4.60
C SER A 69 7.98 -1.03 3.24
N GLU A 70 8.74 -0.02 2.81
CA GLU A 70 8.57 0.67 1.52
C GLU A 70 8.52 -0.30 0.34
N LYS A 71 9.35 -1.37 0.38
CA LYS A 71 9.33 -2.44 -0.61
C LYS A 71 7.96 -3.11 -0.71
N ILE A 72 7.34 -3.42 0.43
CA ILE A 72 6.01 -4.04 0.42
C ILE A 72 4.94 -3.04 -0.03
N MET A 73 5.07 -1.78 0.37
CA MET A 73 4.16 -0.73 -0.10
C MET A 73 4.22 -0.55 -1.61
N ASP A 74 5.41 -0.62 -2.21
CA ASP A 74 5.59 -0.61 -3.66
C ASP A 74 4.87 -1.80 -4.33
N GLU A 75 5.05 -3.02 -3.78
CA GLU A 75 4.37 -4.23 -4.28
C GLU A 75 2.84 -4.09 -4.22
N VAL A 76 2.32 -3.59 -3.09
CA VAL A 76 0.87 -3.38 -2.86
C VAL A 76 0.33 -2.32 -3.82
N PHE A 77 1.01 -1.18 -3.95
CA PHE A 77 0.60 -0.08 -4.81
C PHE A 77 0.59 -0.49 -6.29
N LEU A 78 1.67 -1.10 -6.78
CA LEU A 78 1.75 -1.55 -8.17
C LEU A 78 0.71 -2.62 -8.49
N LYS A 79 0.43 -3.55 -7.57
CA LYS A 79 -0.63 -4.56 -7.76
C LYS A 79 -2.01 -3.92 -7.90
N LYS A 80 -2.32 -2.90 -7.09
CA LYS A 80 -3.58 -2.15 -7.20
C LYS A 80 -3.66 -1.35 -8.51
N LEU A 81 -2.55 -0.71 -8.88
CA LEU A 81 -2.43 0.06 -10.11
C LEU A 81 -2.62 -0.81 -11.37
N ASP A 82 -2.01 -1.99 -11.40
CA ASP A 82 -2.17 -2.95 -12.50
C ASP A 82 -3.63 -3.49 -12.57
N GLY A 83 -4.37 -3.42 -11.46
CA GLY A 83 -5.82 -3.65 -11.38
C GLY A 83 -6.69 -2.45 -11.76
N GLY A 84 -6.09 -1.33 -12.20
CA GLY A 84 -6.79 -0.10 -12.57
C GLY A 84 -7.16 0.81 -11.40
N VAL A 85 -6.61 0.57 -10.21
CA VAL A 85 -6.90 1.36 -9.01
C VAL A 85 -5.65 2.11 -8.56
N LEU A 86 -5.68 3.44 -8.68
CA LEU A 86 -4.70 4.30 -8.02
C LEU A 86 -5.19 4.55 -6.59
N ASP A 87 -4.55 3.89 -5.63
CA ASP A 87 -4.86 4.07 -4.22
C ASP A 87 -3.99 5.18 -3.62
N GLU A 88 -4.59 6.37 -3.48
CA GLU A 88 -3.93 7.56 -2.95
C GLU A 88 -3.44 7.36 -1.50
N SER A 89 -4.03 6.44 -0.74
CA SER A 89 -3.62 6.17 0.63
C SER A 89 -2.25 5.47 0.73
N CYS A 90 -1.78 4.85 -0.35
CA CYS A 90 -0.43 4.30 -0.44
C CYS A 90 0.65 5.38 -0.64
N LEU A 91 0.30 6.54 -1.22
CA LEU A 91 1.28 7.52 -1.72
C LEU A 91 2.29 8.02 -0.68
N PRO A 92 1.94 8.23 0.60
CA PRO A 92 2.91 8.62 1.61
C PRO A 92 3.96 7.55 1.95
N PHE A 93 3.77 6.30 1.51
CA PHE A 93 4.55 5.15 1.95
C PHE A 93 5.24 4.39 0.80
N VAL A 94 5.01 4.79 -0.45
CA VAL A 94 5.68 4.21 -1.63
C VAL A 94 7.00 4.93 -1.90
N SER A 95 7.93 4.21 -2.55
CA SER A 95 9.21 4.79 -2.93
C SER A 95 9.11 5.77 -4.08
N SER A 96 10.06 6.71 -4.12
CA SER A 96 10.28 7.56 -5.30
C SER A 96 10.57 6.74 -6.55
N GLU A 97 11.33 5.65 -6.42
CA GLU A 97 11.59 4.69 -7.52
C GLU A 97 10.31 4.02 -8.04
N CYS A 98 9.35 3.76 -7.16
CA CYS A 98 8.04 3.22 -7.53
C CYS A 98 7.22 4.25 -8.32
N LEU A 99 7.18 5.49 -7.84
CA LEU A 99 6.52 6.59 -8.55
C LEU A 99 7.17 6.83 -9.93
N LYS A 100 8.50 6.77 -10.03
CA LYS A 100 9.23 6.88 -11.29
C LYS A 100 8.77 5.83 -12.31
N LYS A 101 8.61 4.57 -11.88
CA LYS A 101 8.07 3.50 -12.74
C LYS A 101 6.65 3.79 -13.21
N VAL A 102 5.83 4.45 -12.39
CA VAL A 102 4.48 4.88 -12.81
C VAL A 102 4.56 6.00 -13.85
N VAL A 103 5.48 6.96 -13.71
CA VAL A 103 5.75 8.00 -14.73
C VAL A 103 6.17 7.37 -16.05
N GLU A 104 7.12 6.45 -16.01
CA GLU A 104 7.62 5.73 -17.19
C GLU A 104 6.47 4.99 -17.87
N LYS A 105 5.71 4.18 -17.12
CA LYS A 105 4.52 3.48 -17.63
C LYS A 105 3.50 4.46 -18.24
N TYR A 106 3.21 5.56 -17.55
CA TYR A 106 2.29 6.58 -18.03
C TYR A 106 2.81 7.23 -19.31
N CYS A 107 4.11 7.50 -19.45
CA CYS A 107 4.69 8.14 -20.62
C CYS A 107 4.73 7.20 -21.84
N GLU A 108 5.03 5.92 -21.61
CA GLU A 108 5.07 4.87 -22.63
C GLU A 108 3.69 4.45 -23.12
N ASN A 109 2.70 4.40 -22.22
CA ASN A 109 1.38 3.88 -22.49
C ASN A 109 0.30 4.96 -22.38
N SER A 110 -0.34 5.32 -23.49
CA SER A 110 -1.42 6.32 -23.52
C SER A 110 -2.72 5.86 -22.85
N ASP A 111 -2.85 4.57 -22.59
CA ASP A 111 -4.11 3.95 -22.16
C ASP A 111 -4.16 3.70 -20.64
N LEU A 112 -3.16 4.19 -19.90
CA LEU A 112 -3.16 4.17 -18.44
C LEU A 112 -4.22 5.16 -17.93
N ASP A 113 -5.46 4.67 -17.75
CA ASP A 113 -6.61 5.44 -17.26
C ASP A 113 -6.53 5.63 -15.74
N VAL A 114 -5.54 6.41 -15.31
CA VAL A 114 -5.31 6.74 -13.89
C VAL A 114 -5.20 8.24 -13.74
N ASN A 115 -5.70 8.77 -12.62
CA ASN A 115 -5.59 10.18 -12.29
C ASN A 115 -4.15 10.52 -11.87
N ILE A 116 -3.27 10.74 -12.85
CA ILE A 116 -1.85 11.02 -12.61
C ILE A 116 -1.63 12.30 -11.80
N ASP A 117 -2.59 13.23 -11.82
CA ASP A 117 -2.50 14.51 -11.09
C ASP A 117 -2.39 14.31 -9.57
N ALA A 118 -2.93 13.20 -9.05
CA ALA A 118 -2.82 12.84 -7.63
C ALA A 118 -1.35 12.59 -7.21
N LEU A 119 -0.47 12.25 -8.15
CA LEU A 119 0.92 11.93 -7.87
C LEU A 119 1.83 13.16 -7.82
N TYR A 120 1.41 14.31 -8.35
CA TYR A 120 2.28 15.50 -8.46
C TYR A 120 2.86 15.97 -7.12
N TYR A 121 2.12 15.81 -6.02
CA TYR A 121 2.60 16.18 -4.69
C TYR A 121 3.72 15.29 -4.15
N PHE A 122 3.91 14.11 -4.75
CA PHE A 122 4.89 13.11 -4.36
C PHE A 122 6.03 12.95 -5.38
N MET A 123 5.98 13.71 -6.48
CA MET A 123 6.93 13.67 -7.59
C MET A 123 7.91 14.84 -7.53
N ASP A 124 9.08 14.65 -8.14
CA ASP A 124 10.03 15.73 -8.34
C ASP A 124 9.76 16.52 -9.65
N GLU A 125 10.54 17.59 -9.87
CA GLU A 125 10.38 18.45 -11.05
C GLU A 125 10.67 17.71 -12.38
N ASP A 126 11.55 16.72 -12.35
CA ASP A 126 11.96 15.95 -13.54
C ASP A 126 10.82 15.02 -13.97
N ASP A 127 10.19 14.33 -13.01
CA ASP A 127 9.00 13.49 -13.22
C ASP A 127 7.84 14.29 -13.82
N VAL A 128 7.51 15.43 -13.22
CA VAL A 128 6.43 16.30 -13.73
C VAL A 128 6.77 16.82 -15.13
N SER A 129 8.04 17.16 -15.39
CA SER A 129 8.52 17.60 -16.70
C SER A 129 8.39 16.49 -17.76
N GLU A 130 8.64 15.24 -17.40
CA GLU A 130 8.45 14.08 -18.29
C GLU A 130 6.99 13.87 -18.66
N ILE A 131 6.08 13.91 -17.68
CA ILE A 131 4.62 13.83 -17.89
C ILE A 131 4.17 14.94 -18.84
N PHE A 132 4.61 16.18 -18.59
CA PHE A 132 4.28 17.33 -19.44
C PHE A 132 4.77 17.15 -20.89
N ARG A 133 6.00 16.65 -21.08
CA ARG A 133 6.53 16.35 -22.42
C ARG A 133 5.73 15.24 -23.11
N ALA A 134 5.29 14.22 -22.39
CA ALA A 134 4.44 13.16 -22.92
C ALA A 134 3.08 13.72 -23.37
N TYR A 135 2.47 14.60 -22.57
CA TYR A 135 1.26 15.33 -22.94
C TYR A 135 1.44 16.14 -24.24
N LEU A 136 2.50 16.95 -24.34
CA LEU A 136 2.77 17.73 -25.56
C LEU A 136 2.91 16.87 -26.81
N LYS A 137 3.55 15.69 -26.71
CA LYS A 137 3.70 14.74 -27.82
C LYS A 137 2.33 14.21 -28.28
N ARG A 138 1.43 13.89 -27.35
CA ARG A 138 0.09 13.36 -27.63
C ARG A 138 -0.84 14.39 -28.28
N HIS A 139 -0.69 15.66 -27.92
CA HIS A 139 -1.53 16.76 -28.41
C HIS A 139 -0.89 17.59 -29.53
N LYS A 140 0.26 17.15 -30.07
CA LYS A 140 0.90 17.82 -31.19
C LYS A 140 0.01 17.68 -32.43
N LYS A 141 -0.46 18.81 -32.97
CA LYS A 141 -1.20 18.82 -34.24
C LYS A 141 -0.28 18.28 -35.35
N THR A 142 -0.70 17.20 -35.99
CA THR A 142 -0.12 16.76 -37.25
C THR A 142 -0.56 17.76 -38.31
N ASN A 143 0.38 18.55 -38.84
CA ASN A 143 0.18 19.36 -40.05
C ASN A 143 0.24 18.46 -41.27
#